data_AF-A0A961SSI8-F1
#
_entry.id   AF-A0A961SSI8-F1
#
_cell.length_a   1.000
_cell.length_b   1.000
_cell.length_c   1.000
_cell.angle_alpha   90.00
_cell.angle_beta   90.00
_cell.angle_gamma   90.00
#
_symmetry.space_group_name_H-M   'P 1'
#
loop_
_entity.id
_entity.type
_entity.pdbx_description
1 polymer ?
#
loop_
_entity_poly.entity_id
_entity_poly.type
_entity_poly.pdbx_seq_one_letter_code
_entity_poly.pdbx_strand_id
1 'polypeptide(L)'
;MLSHIVVSVLLCTASCESAEIRVWDGDSIRLGTTRQSEAVRIFNIDAPEIEGQCAYETDLALQSKIRLAGLLNGQRVEILRQGTDRYGRTLAAIRVEGRDVGDILVSEGLARTWAGRREPWC
;
A
#
# COMPACT_ATOMS: atom_id res chain seq x y z
N MET A 1 7.93 -14.33 -10.02
CA MET A 1 6.73 -13.65 -9.49
C MET A 1 6.64 -12.27 -10.12
N LEU A 2 5.42 -11.80 -10.44
CA LEU A 2 5.24 -10.40 -10.86
C LEU A 2 5.76 -9.49 -9.74
N SER A 3 6.66 -8.55 -10.07
CA SER A 3 7.23 -7.64 -9.08
C SER A 3 6.19 -6.75 -8.41
N HIS A 4 5.02 -6.58 -9.03
CA HIS A 4 3.90 -5.79 -8.54
C HIS A 4 2.57 -6.33 -9.07
N ILE A 5 1.46 -5.97 -8.42
CA ILE A 5 0.11 -6.26 -8.90
C ILE A 5 -0.48 -4.98 -9.47
N VAL A 6 -0.96 -5.00 -10.71
CA VAL A 6 -1.67 -3.86 -11.31
C VAL A 6 -3.15 -3.97 -10.96
N VAL A 7 -3.73 -2.88 -10.47
CA VAL A 7 -5.16 -2.79 -10.18
C VAL A 7 -5.75 -1.52 -10.80
N SER A 8 -7.01 -1.60 -11.20
CA SER A 8 -7.75 -0.46 -11.71
C SER A 8 -8.62 0.11 -10.61
N VAL A 9 -8.61 1.42 -10.42
CA VAL A 9 -9.36 2.10 -9.36
C VAL A 9 -10.09 3.30 -9.92
N LEU A 10 -11.07 3.79 -9.17
CA LEU A 10 -11.61 5.13 -9.36
C LEU A 10 -10.99 6.05 -8.32
N LEU A 11 -9.99 6.85 -8.71
CA LEU A 11 -9.29 7.74 -7.81
C LEU A 11 -10.12 9.01 -7.59
N CYS A 12 -10.49 9.28 -6.34
CA CYS A 12 -11.37 10.38 -5.99
C CYS A 12 -10.63 11.45 -5.17
N THR A 13 -10.76 12.70 -5.63
CA THR A 13 -10.36 13.90 -4.89
C THR A 13 -11.56 14.86 -4.84
N ALA A 14 -11.55 15.95 -5.63
CA ALA A 14 -12.74 16.75 -5.90
C ALA A 14 -13.65 16.11 -6.97
N SER A 15 -13.03 15.39 -7.91
CA SER A 15 -13.67 14.54 -8.92
C SER A 15 -13.06 13.13 -8.88
N CYS A 16 -13.75 12.18 -9.50
CA CYS A 16 -13.34 10.78 -9.54
C CYS A 16 -12.91 10.40 -10.97
N GLU A 17 -11.70 9.88 -11.14
CA GLU A 17 -11.12 9.52 -12.44
C GLU A 17 -10.57 8.10 -12.41
N SER A 18 -10.64 7.38 -13.54
CA SER A 18 -10.06 6.04 -13.62
C SER A 18 -8.54 6.12 -13.60
N ALA A 19 -7.91 5.34 -12.73
CA ALA A 19 -6.46 5.29 -12.59
C ALA A 19 -5.98 3.84 -12.45
N GLU A 20 -4.73 3.60 -12.85
CA GLU A 20 -4.02 2.36 -12.57
C GLU A 20 -3.09 2.57 -11.38
N ILE A 21 -3.16 1.63 -10.43
CA ILE A 21 -2.25 1.54 -9.28
C ILE A 21 -1.43 0.28 -9.42
N ARG A 22 -0.11 0.39 -9.23
CA ARG A 22 0.79 -0.76 -9.08
C ARG A 22 1.09 -0.99 -7.60
N VAL A 23 0.65 -2.11 -7.06
CA VAL A 23 0.92 -2.53 -5.68
C VAL A 23 2.27 -3.24 -5.64
N TRP A 24 3.25 -2.63 -4.97
CA TRP A 24 4.61 -3.13 -4.88
C TRP A 24 4.76 -4.10 -3.70
N ASP A 25 4.36 -3.66 -2.51
CA ASP A 25 4.39 -4.42 -1.25
C ASP A 25 3.12 -4.14 -0.44
N GLY A 26 2.99 -4.72 0.76
CA GLY A 26 1.81 -4.56 1.62
C GLY A 26 1.56 -3.14 2.17
N ASP A 27 2.51 -2.22 1.99
CA ASP A 27 2.39 -0.81 2.39
C ASP A 27 2.79 0.19 1.29
N SER A 28 3.14 -0.29 0.09
CA SER A 28 3.81 0.51 -0.94
C SER A 28 3.15 0.35 -2.30
N ILE A 29 2.74 1.46 -2.90
CA ILE A 29 2.11 1.52 -4.23
C ILE A 29 2.81 2.53 -5.15
N ARG A 30 2.54 2.43 -6.45
CA ARG A 30 2.86 3.47 -7.44
C ARG A 30 1.63 3.90 -8.22
N LEU A 31 1.44 5.21 -8.35
CA LEU A 31 0.36 5.84 -9.10
C LEU A 31 0.87 6.31 -10.47
N GLY A 32 0.11 6.03 -11.53
CA GLY A 32 0.42 6.47 -12.89
C GLY A 32 1.27 5.47 -13.70
N THR A 33 1.26 5.57 -15.02
CA THR A 33 1.71 4.51 -15.96
C THR A 33 3.09 4.72 -16.57
N THR A 34 3.78 5.82 -16.25
CA THR A 34 5.03 6.23 -16.91
C THR A 34 6.22 6.28 -15.93
N ARG A 35 7.39 6.70 -16.43
CA ARG A 35 8.58 6.99 -15.59
C ARG A 35 8.34 8.08 -14.53
N GLN A 36 7.26 8.86 -14.63
CA GLN A 36 6.89 9.89 -13.66
C GLN A 36 5.89 9.40 -12.61
N SER A 37 5.75 8.07 -12.44
CA SER A 37 4.84 7.52 -11.44
C SER A 37 5.21 7.97 -10.02
N GLU A 38 4.21 8.41 -9.26
CA GLU A 38 4.37 8.76 -7.85
C GLU A 38 4.51 7.47 -7.02
N ALA A 39 5.58 7.35 -6.23
CA ALA A 39 5.72 6.29 -5.25
C ALA A 39 5.07 6.73 -3.93
N VAL A 40 4.16 5.90 -3.41
CA VAL A 40 3.39 6.19 -2.20
C VAL A 40 3.61 5.08 -1.17
N ARG A 41 3.93 5.45 0.07
CA ARG A 41 3.93 4.56 1.24
C ARG A 41 2.74 4.90 2.13
N ILE A 42 2.00 3.88 2.52
CA ILE A 42 0.94 3.97 3.52
C ILE A 42 1.58 4.30 4.86
N PHE A 43 1.30 5.49 5.41
CA PHE A 43 2.12 6.02 6.50
C PHE A 43 1.85 5.38 7.86
N ASN A 44 0.62 4.92 8.11
CA ASN A 44 0.15 4.47 9.42
C ASN A 44 0.51 3.01 9.71
N ILE A 45 1.16 2.32 8.77
CA ILE A 45 1.49 0.90 8.89
C ILE A 45 2.95 0.59 8.52
N ASP A 46 3.41 -0.57 8.96
CA ASP A 46 4.55 -1.30 8.41
C ASP A 46 4.07 -2.66 7.93
N ALA A 47 4.37 -3.00 6.68
CA ALA A 47 4.13 -4.33 6.12
C ALA A 47 5.42 -5.15 6.10
N PRO A 48 5.34 -6.49 6.15
CA PRO A 48 6.49 -7.36 5.96
C PRO A 48 7.04 -7.26 4.53
N GLU A 49 8.34 -7.49 4.38
CA GLU A 49 9.04 -7.38 3.10
C GLU A 49 9.07 -8.73 2.37
N ILE A 50 8.92 -8.73 1.04
CA ILE A 50 8.92 -9.97 0.24
C ILE A 50 10.26 -10.70 0.37
N GLU A 51 11.37 -9.95 0.35
CA GLU A 51 12.72 -10.45 0.64
C GLU A 51 12.99 -10.48 2.16
N GLY A 52 12.03 -11.03 2.91
CA GLY A 52 12.07 -11.14 4.37
C GLY A 52 13.20 -12.05 4.88
N GLN A 53 13.51 -11.89 6.17
CA GLN A 53 14.60 -12.62 6.84
C GLN A 53 14.24 -14.09 7.15
N CYS A 54 12.95 -14.42 7.14
CA CYS A 54 12.46 -15.78 7.36
C CYS A 54 11.23 -16.08 6.49
N ALA A 55 10.93 -17.38 6.31
CA ALA A 55 9.80 -17.83 5.48
C ALA A 55 8.44 -17.28 5.93
N TYR A 56 8.26 -17.08 7.23
CA TYR A 56 7.05 -16.48 7.79
C TYR A 56 6.85 -15.03 7.31
N GLU A 57 7.91 -14.21 7.34
CA GLU A 57 7.86 -12.83 6.85
C GLU A 57 7.54 -12.78 5.35
N THR A 58 8.23 -13.58 4.53
CA THR A 58 7.98 -13.64 3.09
C THR A 58 6.55 -14.06 2.75
N ASP A 59 6.01 -15.07 3.45
CA ASP A 59 4.64 -15.52 3.23
C ASP A 59 3.62 -14.44 3.63
N LEU A 60 3.81 -13.81 4.79
CA LEU A 60 2.95 -12.73 5.25
C LEU A 60 3.03 -11.50 4.33
N ALA A 61 4.20 -11.19 3.76
CA ALA A 61 4.40 -10.12 2.78
C ALA A 61 3.58 -10.35 1.52
N LEU A 62 3.56 -11.60 1.02
CA LEU A 62 2.76 -11.97 -0.15
C LEU A 62 1.26 -11.85 0.15
N GLN A 63 0.80 -12.34 1.30
CA GLN A 63 -0.59 -12.21 1.74
C GLN A 63 -1.01 -10.75 1.85
N SER A 64 -0.18 -9.92 2.50
CA SER A 64 -0.41 -8.48 2.66
C SER A 64 -0.52 -7.75 1.32
N LYS A 65 0.40 -8.02 0.39
CA LYS A 65 0.37 -7.47 -0.98
C LYS A 65 -0.88 -7.87 -1.75
N ILE A 66 -1.24 -9.16 -1.73
CA ILE A 66 -2.44 -9.67 -2.40
C ILE A 66 -3.69 -9.00 -1.80
N ARG A 67 -3.74 -8.87 -0.48
CA ARG A 67 -4.88 -8.25 0.19
C ARG A 67 -5.01 -6.78 -0.14
N LEU A 68 -3.91 -6.02 -0.11
CA LEU A 68 -3.89 -4.61 -0.52
C LEU A 68 -4.41 -4.47 -1.95
N ALA A 69 -3.93 -5.28 -2.89
CA ALA A 69 -4.45 -5.27 -4.26
C ALA A 69 -5.95 -5.56 -4.32
N GLY A 70 -6.43 -6.56 -3.58
CA GLY A 70 -7.86 -6.91 -3.50
C GLY A 70 -8.73 -5.81 -2.89
N LEU A 71 -8.20 -5.05 -1.92
CA LEU A 71 -8.91 -3.92 -1.31
C LEU A 71 -9.04 -2.73 -2.27
N LEU A 72 -8.06 -2.52 -3.14
CA LEU A 72 -8.06 -1.38 -4.07
C LEU A 72 -8.81 -1.68 -5.36
N ASN A 73 -8.73 -2.91 -5.87
CA ASN A 73 -9.19 -3.23 -7.22
C ASN A 73 -10.70 -3.00 -7.40
N GLY A 74 -11.04 -2.19 -8.41
CA GLY A 74 -12.40 -1.81 -8.74
C GLY A 74 -13.08 -0.86 -7.74
N GLN A 75 -12.37 -0.39 -6.72
CA GLN A 75 -12.94 0.45 -5.67
C GLN A 75 -12.75 1.95 -5.95
N ARG A 76 -13.53 2.77 -5.22
CA ARG A 76 -13.25 4.20 -5.08
C ARG A 76 -12.14 4.39 -4.07
N VAL A 77 -11.06 5.04 -4.49
CA VAL A 77 -9.84 5.20 -3.70
C VAL A 77 -9.57 6.67 -3.45
N GLU A 78 -9.39 7.04 -2.19
CA GLU A 78 -8.91 8.37 -1.78
C GLU A 78 -7.47 8.25 -1.27
N ILE A 79 -6.60 9.17 -1.68
CA ILE A 79 -5.20 9.21 -1.26
C ILE A 79 -4.93 10.54 -0.56
N LEU A 80 -4.84 10.46 0.77
CA LEU A 80 -4.66 11.59 1.67
C LEU A 80 -3.18 11.78 1.96
N ARG A 81 -2.52 12.61 1.15
CA ARG A 81 -1.08 12.87 1.21
C ARG A 81 -0.76 13.81 2.39
N GLN A 82 0.32 13.52 3.11
CA GLN A 82 0.74 14.31 4.27
C GLN A 82 2.23 14.68 4.30
N GLY A 83 3.03 14.20 3.34
CA GLY A 83 4.44 14.56 3.24
C GLY A 83 5.23 13.61 2.36
N THR A 84 6.54 13.63 2.51
CA THR A 84 7.48 12.79 1.76
C THR A 84 8.50 12.20 2.72
N ASP A 85 8.88 10.94 2.52
CA ASP A 85 9.97 10.33 3.28
C ASP A 85 11.35 10.70 2.71
N ARG A 86 12.42 10.30 3.41
CA ARG A 86 13.81 10.55 3.00
C ARG A 86 14.21 9.91 1.66
N TYR A 87 13.40 8.99 1.15
CA TYR A 87 13.61 8.28 -0.12
C TYR A 87 12.81 8.91 -1.26
N GLY A 88 12.07 9.99 -1.01
CA GLY A 88 11.25 10.67 -2.01
C GLY A 88 9.89 10.02 -2.24
N ARG A 89 9.45 9.07 -1.40
CA ARG A 89 8.10 8.51 -1.48
C ARG A 89 7.11 9.43 -0.78
N THR A 90 5.95 9.66 -1.39
CA THR A 90 4.84 10.33 -0.72
C THR A 90 4.35 9.47 0.44
N LEU A 91 4.18 10.06 1.62
CA LEU A 91 3.49 9.46 2.75
C LEU A 91 2.00 9.81 2.66
N ALA A 92 1.14 8.80 2.63
CA ALA A 92 -0.31 9.01 2.51
C ALA A 92 -1.12 7.97 3.29
N ALA A 93 -2.31 8.34 3.75
CA ALA A 93 -3.35 7.36 4.08
C ALA A 93 -4.10 7.03 2.80
N ILE A 94 -4.52 5.77 2.66
CA ILE A 94 -5.34 5.33 1.55
C ILE A 94 -6.68 4.89 2.12
N ARG A 95 -7.78 5.40 1.55
CA ARG A 95 -9.12 5.00 1.93
C ARG A 95 -9.87 4.35 0.79
N VAL A 96 -10.67 3.34 1.12
CA VAL A 96 -11.63 2.69 0.24
C VAL A 96 -12.99 2.72 0.89
N GLU A 97 -13.99 3.25 0.19
CA GLU A 97 -15.36 3.40 0.73
C GLU A 97 -15.38 4.06 2.13
N GLY A 98 -14.55 5.09 2.32
CA GLY A 98 -14.41 5.84 3.59
C GLY A 98 -13.61 5.14 4.69
N ARG A 99 -13.12 3.91 4.50
CA ARG A 99 -12.35 3.14 5.48
C ARG A 99 -10.86 3.21 5.19
N ASP A 100 -10.04 3.35 6.23
CA ASP A 100 -8.59 3.32 6.11
C ASP A 100 -8.08 1.91 5.76
N VAL A 101 -7.35 1.81 4.65
CA VAL A 101 -6.81 0.53 4.15
C VAL A 101 -5.73 -0.01 5.08
N GLY A 102 -4.91 0.87 5.68
CA GLY A 102 -3.88 0.46 6.62
C GLY A 102 -4.48 -0.18 7.86
N ASP A 103 -5.52 0.44 8.42
CA ASP A 103 -6.23 -0.12 9.59
C ASP A 103 -6.88 -1.47 9.28
N ILE A 104 -7.40 -1.66 8.06
CA ILE A 104 -7.92 -2.96 7.61
C ILE A 104 -6.80 -4.01 7.63
N LEU A 105 -5.65 -3.72 7.00
CA LEU A 105 -4.53 -4.66 6.95
C LEU A 105 -4.00 -5.01 8.35
N VAL A 106 -3.95 -4.03 9.26
CA VAL A 106 -3.57 -4.27 10.67
C VAL A 106 -4.59 -5.16 11.37
N SER A 107 -5.89 -4.90 11.20
CA SER A 107 -6.96 -5.70 11.82
C SER A 107 -6.98 -7.15 11.33
N GLU A 108 -6.51 -7.40 10.11
CA GLU A 108 -6.39 -8.73 9.51
C GLU A 108 -5.06 -9.41 9.81
N GLY A 109 -4.16 -8.77 10.58
CA GLY A 109 -2.86 -9.31 10.95
C GLY A 109 -1.82 -9.32 9.81
N LEU A 110 -2.05 -8.53 8.76
CA LEU A 110 -1.22 -8.46 7.54
C LEU A 110 -0.25 -7.27 7.54
N ALA A 111 -0.36 -6.40 8.53
CA ALA A 111 0.54 -5.28 8.77
C ALA A 111 0.56 -4.95 10.28
N ARG A 112 1.52 -4.14 10.72
CA ARG A 112 1.55 -3.56 12.07
C ARG A 112 1.32 -2.06 11.98
N THR A 113 0.75 -1.47 13.04
CA THR A 113 0.71 -0.01 13.15
C THR A 113 2.13 0.55 13.21
N TRP A 114 2.39 1.61 12.45
CA TRP A 114 3.71 2.25 12.43
C TRP A 114 4.05 2.88 13.79
N ALA A 115 5.07 2.33 14.46
CA ALA A 115 5.52 2.78 15.80
C ALA A 115 6.72 3.75 15.75
N GLY A 116 7.03 4.34 14.58
CA GLY A 116 8.19 5.22 14.39
C GLY A 116 9.48 4.50 13.98
N ARG A 117 9.49 3.17 13.98
CA ARG A 117 10.59 2.33 13.46
C ARG A 117 10.03 1.02 12.93
N ARG A 118 10.82 0.36 12.08
CA ARG A 118 10.55 -1.03 11.67
C ARG A 118 10.83 -1.98 12.83
N GLU A 119 9.99 -2.99 12.95
CA GLU A 119 10.14 -4.09 13.90
C GLU A 119 10.34 -5.39 13.12
N PRO A 120 11.08 -6.35 13.68
CA PRO A 120 11.32 -7.60 12.98
C PRO A 120 10.04 -8.45 12.95
N TRP A 121 9.87 -9.19 11.85
CA TRP A 121 8.77 -10.13 11.63
C TRP A 121 9.13 -11.57 12.01
N CYS A 122 10.42 -11.79 12.21
CA CYS A 122 11.03 -12.91 12.91
C CYS A 122 11.44 -12.40 14.32
#